data_AF-A0A970AYW7-F1
#
_entry.id   AF-A0A970AYW7-F1
#
_cell.length_a   1.000
_cell.length_b   1.000
_cell.length_c   1.000
_cell.angle_alpha   90.00
_cell.angle_beta   90.00
_cell.angle_gamma   90.00
#
_symmetry.space_group_name_H-M   'P 1'
#
loop_
_entity.id
_entity.type
_entity.pdbx_description
1 polymer ?
#
loop_
_entity_poly.entity_id
_entity_poly.type
_entity_poly.pdbx_seq_one_letter_code
_entity_poly.pdbx_strand_id
1 'polypeptide(L)'
;MFKQKRLIGLFVLLVCLVFSTGVMAFDLAELGLKESYDLNGNTVTIVSWTAERIENYLREDPVTIGRIEEAEKLFNCKIEFLQTRDIPATNFNRLLAGESAYDLWFTQSRIGYYELVSQGAAYPMSEVLSDKYYDSLSAYEKDSIELLSYYGSTYGIGKMHFGSGAWNTGGIVMFYNKTLIDEAGVADPYDLYLNDQWTWDVATEMMRELTIDRDGDGTTDVYAIADPVPESFIISNGGSVTKVDENGRIIFALDEINAIEGLELYADWSNRGFFGGKFENRTAAFRMRFLNDGSKYLELSDEWGVVPFPRGPRANTYYFPEWSPETTIIPVNSANPEAMAALRAFLFRQDDVPVNLVMARTVKSKEAADVFMELQNNWEPTARNLFETFIGDLVSQAFKDIRDNVNSPAVIVAQIKNQAQAALDDFQAGF
;
A
#
# COMPACT_ATOMS: atom_id res chain seq x y z
N MET A 1 52.11 41.59 28.70
CA MET A 1 51.13 40.52 29.01
C MET A 1 49.73 41.04 28.66
N PHE A 2 49.33 40.91 27.38
CA PHE A 2 47.98 41.08 26.79
C PHE A 2 48.17 41.34 25.29
N LYS A 3 48.33 40.27 24.49
CA LYS A 3 48.19 40.23 23.01
C LYS A 3 48.63 38.86 22.48
N GLN A 4 47.90 37.79 22.82
CA GLN A 4 48.10 36.47 22.19
C GLN A 4 46.94 35.48 22.42
N LYS A 5 45.69 35.95 22.43
CA LYS A 5 44.49 35.08 22.54
C LYS A 5 43.34 35.51 21.63
N ARG A 6 43.62 35.80 20.35
CA ARG A 6 42.59 36.07 19.33
C ARG A 6 42.81 35.39 17.98
N LEU A 7 43.75 34.45 17.88
CA LEU A 7 44.10 33.81 16.59
C LEU A 7 43.91 32.29 16.54
N ILE A 8 43.25 31.69 17.53
CA ILE A 8 42.96 30.23 17.56
C ILE A 8 41.46 29.94 17.40
N GLY A 9 40.59 30.96 17.54
CA GLY A 9 39.13 30.80 17.36
C GLY A 9 38.62 30.91 15.92
N LEU A 10 39.49 31.20 14.94
CA LEU A 10 39.09 31.35 13.53
C LEU A 10 39.51 30.17 12.64
N PHE A 11 40.36 29.26 13.14
CA PHE A 11 40.86 28.12 12.36
C PHE A 11 40.09 26.82 12.63
N VAL A 12 39.34 26.74 13.74
CA VAL A 12 38.44 25.61 14.05
C VAL A 12 37.04 25.82 13.46
N LEU A 13 36.66 27.07 13.14
CA LEU A 13 35.40 27.36 12.45
C LEU A 13 35.47 27.22 10.92
N LEU A 14 36.67 27.10 10.34
CA LEU A 14 36.88 26.99 8.89
C LEU A 14 37.09 25.54 8.42
N VAL A 15 37.22 24.58 9.34
CA VAL A 15 37.36 23.13 9.02
C VAL A 15 36.00 22.41 9.09
N CYS A 16 34.94 23.06 9.59
CA CYS A 16 33.56 22.53 9.55
C CYS A 16 32.71 23.09 8.40
N LEU A 17 33.32 23.77 7.42
CA LEU A 17 32.62 24.41 6.29
C LEU A 17 33.13 23.95 4.91
N VAL A 18 33.72 22.75 4.87
CA VAL A 18 33.98 22.00 3.63
C VAL A 18 33.66 20.51 3.88
N PHE A 19 32.48 20.22 4.41
CA PHE A 19 31.70 19.17 3.77
C PHE A 19 30.92 19.89 2.69
N SER A 20 31.56 20.06 1.53
CA SER A 20 30.80 20.09 0.29
C SER A 20 29.89 18.87 0.37
N THR A 21 28.60 19.10 0.57
CA THR A 21 27.57 18.14 0.20
C THR A 21 27.83 17.86 -1.26
N GLY A 22 28.63 16.82 -1.54
CA GLY A 22 28.56 16.16 -2.82
C GLY A 22 27.15 15.61 -2.87
N VAL A 23 26.22 16.43 -3.37
CA VAL A 23 25.03 15.94 -4.01
C VAL A 23 25.60 15.08 -5.12
N MET A 24 25.70 13.77 -4.88
CA MET A 24 25.98 12.84 -5.96
C MET A 24 24.89 13.14 -6.99
N ALA A 25 25.31 13.59 -8.18
CA ALA A 25 24.37 13.86 -9.25
C ALA A 25 23.54 12.58 -9.45
N PHE A 26 22.22 12.72 -9.50
CA PHE A 26 21.34 11.58 -9.75
C PHE A 26 21.61 11.06 -11.16
N ASP A 27 22.35 9.95 -11.25
CA ASP A 27 22.82 9.42 -12.53
C ASP A 27 21.78 8.44 -13.10
N LEU A 28 21.09 8.89 -14.14
CA LEU A 28 20.09 8.10 -14.85
C LEU A 28 20.69 6.82 -15.47
N ALA A 29 21.99 6.81 -15.77
CA ALA A 29 22.65 5.63 -16.32
C ALA A 29 22.74 4.48 -15.28
N GLU A 30 22.74 4.79 -13.98
CA GLU A 30 22.67 3.79 -12.91
C GLU A 30 21.32 3.05 -12.93
N LEU A 31 20.26 3.68 -13.46
CA LEU A 31 18.93 3.09 -13.64
C LEU A 31 18.77 2.39 -15.01
N GLY A 32 19.83 2.35 -15.83
CA GLY A 32 19.75 1.80 -17.19
C GLY A 32 19.04 2.71 -18.20
N LEU A 33 18.95 4.00 -17.90
CA LEU A 33 18.36 5.03 -18.76
C LEU A 33 19.44 5.82 -19.50
N LYS A 34 19.06 6.63 -20.50
CA LYS A 34 19.96 7.60 -21.15
C LYS A 34 20.45 8.65 -20.16
N GLU A 35 21.65 9.18 -20.41
CA GLU A 35 22.28 10.22 -19.57
C GLU A 35 21.51 11.54 -19.52
N SER A 36 20.74 11.86 -20.56
CA SER A 36 19.96 13.10 -20.66
C SER A 36 18.74 12.94 -21.55
N TYR A 37 17.72 13.76 -21.28
CA TYR A 37 16.47 13.82 -22.05
C TYR A 37 16.10 15.27 -22.37
N ASP A 38 15.39 15.47 -23.47
CA ASP A 38 14.87 16.77 -23.89
C ASP A 38 13.38 16.63 -24.25
N LEU A 39 12.52 17.24 -23.43
CA LEU A 39 11.07 17.27 -23.61
C LEU A 39 10.61 18.50 -24.42
N ASN A 40 11.53 19.20 -25.08
CA ASN A 40 11.30 20.31 -26.02
C ASN A 40 10.49 21.49 -25.43
N GLY A 41 10.61 21.73 -24.13
CA GLY A 41 9.88 22.79 -23.42
C GLY A 41 8.39 22.50 -23.21
N ASN A 42 7.92 21.27 -23.48
CA ASN A 42 6.53 20.89 -23.26
C ASN A 42 6.17 20.86 -21.77
N THR A 43 4.89 21.02 -21.48
CA THR A 43 4.35 20.86 -20.14
C THR A 43 4.11 19.38 -19.84
N VAL A 44 4.74 18.90 -18.77
CA VAL A 44 4.45 17.63 -18.12
C VAL A 44 3.36 17.84 -17.08
N THR A 45 2.27 17.08 -17.17
CA THR A 45 1.18 17.13 -16.18
C THR A 45 1.20 15.88 -15.31
N ILE A 46 1.40 16.07 -14.00
CA ILE A 46 1.25 15.00 -13.00
C ILE A 46 -0.21 14.95 -12.57
N VAL A 47 -0.93 13.92 -12.99
CA VAL A 47 -2.36 13.73 -12.69
C VAL A 47 -2.50 12.77 -11.51
N SER A 48 -3.18 13.20 -10.45
CA SER A 48 -3.35 12.41 -9.22
C SER A 48 -4.53 12.88 -8.40
N TRP A 49 -5.14 11.99 -7.60
CA TRP A 49 -6.12 12.38 -6.58
C TRP A 49 -5.50 13.08 -5.38
N THR A 50 -4.17 13.10 -5.30
CA THR A 50 -3.37 13.78 -4.29
C THR A 50 -2.38 14.78 -4.88
N ALA A 51 -2.62 15.28 -6.10
CA ALA A 51 -1.66 16.11 -6.81
C ALA A 51 -1.21 17.34 -6.00
N GLU A 52 -2.09 17.98 -5.22
CA GLU A 52 -1.71 19.10 -4.33
C GLU A 52 -0.73 18.68 -3.24
N ARG A 53 -0.89 17.47 -2.68
CA ARG A 53 0.04 16.95 -1.64
C ARG A 53 1.39 16.58 -2.23
N ILE A 54 1.39 16.04 -3.44
CA ILE A 54 2.61 15.76 -4.20
C ILE A 54 3.33 17.07 -4.52
N GLU A 55 2.61 18.09 -4.99
CA GLU A 55 3.16 19.41 -5.27
C GLU A 55 3.78 20.03 -4.03
N ASN A 56 3.05 20.06 -2.90
CA ASN A 56 3.56 20.60 -1.64
C ASN A 56 4.80 19.83 -1.18
N TYR A 57 4.79 18.49 -1.29
CA TYR A 57 5.96 17.68 -0.96
C TYR A 57 7.16 18.08 -1.81
N LEU A 58 7.02 18.25 -3.13
CA LEU A 58 8.12 18.61 -4.01
C LEU A 58 8.59 20.07 -3.90
N ARG A 59 7.72 20.98 -3.41
CA ARG A 59 8.04 22.42 -3.27
C ARG A 59 8.57 22.80 -1.89
N GLU A 60 8.08 22.15 -0.84
CA GLU A 60 8.24 22.63 0.53
C GLU A 60 9.05 21.68 1.42
N ASP A 61 9.14 20.39 1.11
CA ASP A 61 9.88 19.45 1.94
C ASP A 61 11.40 19.72 1.83
N PRO A 62 12.14 19.79 2.96
CA PRO A 62 13.58 20.03 2.93
C PRO A 62 14.40 19.06 2.06
N VAL A 63 13.90 17.85 1.82
CA VAL A 63 14.57 16.83 0.99
C VAL A 63 14.41 17.08 -0.51
N THR A 64 13.35 17.76 -0.91
CA THR A 64 12.94 17.92 -2.32
C THR A 64 12.91 19.37 -2.78
N ILE A 65 13.02 20.35 -1.89
CA ILE A 65 12.98 21.77 -2.24
C ILE A 65 13.97 22.10 -3.37
N GLY A 66 13.47 22.73 -4.44
CA GLY A 66 14.24 23.05 -5.66
C GLY A 66 14.28 21.94 -6.73
N ARG A 67 13.73 20.76 -6.45
CA ARG A 67 13.78 19.60 -7.36
C ARG A 67 12.92 19.77 -8.61
N ILE A 68 11.79 20.48 -8.51
CA ILE A 68 10.97 20.82 -9.68
C ILE A 68 11.77 21.70 -10.63
N GLU A 69 12.39 22.77 -10.14
CA GLU A 69 13.16 23.70 -10.95
C GLU A 69 14.39 23.03 -11.59
N GLU A 70 15.03 22.13 -10.85
CA GLU A 70 16.13 21.31 -11.37
C GLU A 70 15.64 20.36 -12.47
N ALA A 71 14.52 19.66 -12.25
CA ALA A 71 13.92 18.77 -13.24
C ALA A 71 13.50 19.52 -14.51
N GLU A 72 12.80 20.65 -14.38
CA GLU A 72 12.39 21.50 -15.51
C GLU A 72 13.58 21.92 -16.37
N LYS A 73 14.72 22.23 -15.75
CA LYS A 73 15.94 22.60 -16.46
C LYS A 73 16.61 21.40 -17.12
N LEU A 74 16.74 20.27 -16.41
CA LEU A 74 17.45 19.08 -16.90
C LEU A 74 16.71 18.37 -18.02
N PHE A 75 15.39 18.29 -17.92
CA PHE A 75 14.52 17.62 -18.89
C PHE A 75 13.97 18.59 -19.96
N ASN A 76 14.27 19.89 -19.85
CA ASN A 76 13.72 20.95 -20.69
C ASN A 76 12.18 20.86 -20.79
N CYS A 77 11.50 21.07 -19.66
CA CYS A 77 10.03 21.00 -19.56
C CYS A 77 9.47 22.02 -18.58
N LYS A 78 8.15 22.08 -18.48
CA LYS A 78 7.39 22.70 -17.38
C LYS A 78 6.63 21.63 -16.63
N ILE A 79 6.54 21.71 -15.31
CA ILE A 79 5.81 20.70 -14.51
C ILE A 79 4.57 21.35 -13.91
N GLU A 80 3.41 20.74 -14.19
CA GLU A 80 2.11 21.12 -13.65
C GLU A 80 1.44 19.94 -12.94
N PHE A 81 0.54 20.25 -12.01
CA PHE A 81 -0.16 19.27 -11.19
C PHE A 81 -1.66 19.37 -11.44
N LEU A 82 -2.31 18.24 -11.70
CA LEU A 82 -3.76 18.15 -11.92
C LEU A 82 -4.39 17.26 -10.85
N GLN A 83 -5.07 17.89 -9.89
CA GLN A 83 -5.82 17.16 -8.86
C GLN A 83 -7.20 16.74 -9.36
N THR A 84 -7.49 15.44 -9.32
CA THR A 84 -8.82 14.90 -9.67
C THR A 84 -9.14 13.65 -8.87
N ARG A 85 -10.39 13.52 -8.42
CA ARG A 85 -10.87 12.26 -7.79
C ARG A 85 -11.44 11.28 -8.80
N ASP A 86 -11.69 11.72 -10.03
CA ASP A 86 -12.18 10.88 -11.13
C ASP A 86 -11.02 10.63 -12.10
N ILE A 87 -10.08 9.80 -11.64
CA ILE A 87 -8.85 9.47 -12.36
C ILE A 87 -9.14 8.85 -13.73
N PRO A 88 -10.02 7.83 -13.86
CA PRO A 88 -10.31 7.24 -15.17
C PRO A 88 -10.86 8.27 -16.16
N ALA A 89 -11.94 8.97 -15.82
CA ALA A 89 -12.61 9.85 -16.77
C ALA A 89 -11.71 11.03 -17.18
N THR A 90 -10.97 11.60 -16.21
CA THR A 90 -10.04 12.71 -16.49
C THR A 90 -8.96 12.27 -17.48
N ASN A 91 -8.34 11.11 -17.24
CA ASN A 91 -7.24 10.61 -18.05
C ASN A 91 -7.71 10.18 -19.45
N PHE A 92 -8.86 9.51 -19.58
CA PHE A 92 -9.44 9.19 -20.89
C PHE A 92 -9.76 10.45 -21.70
N ASN A 93 -10.33 11.47 -21.09
CA ASN A 93 -10.65 12.71 -21.80
C ASN A 93 -9.38 13.38 -22.34
N ARG A 94 -8.30 13.43 -21.53
CA ARG A 94 -7.00 13.96 -21.96
C ARG A 94 -6.37 13.13 -23.08
N LEU A 95 -6.49 11.80 -23.01
CA LEU A 95 -6.01 10.90 -24.05
C LEU A 95 -6.75 11.11 -25.38
N LEU A 96 -8.08 11.14 -25.35
CA LEU A 96 -8.90 11.36 -26.54
C LEU A 96 -8.71 12.75 -27.16
N ALA A 97 -8.42 13.76 -26.32
CA ALA A 97 -8.07 15.11 -26.78
C ALA A 97 -6.63 15.23 -27.30
N GLY A 98 -5.79 14.21 -27.09
CA GLY A 98 -4.36 14.25 -27.43
C GLY A 98 -3.51 15.10 -26.47
N GLU A 99 -4.06 15.50 -25.33
CA GLU A 99 -3.42 16.38 -24.34
C GLU A 99 -2.46 15.63 -23.41
N SER A 100 -2.56 14.30 -23.34
CA SER A 100 -1.78 13.48 -22.41
C SER A 100 -0.39 13.07 -22.91
N ALA A 101 0.11 13.62 -24.01
CA ALA A 101 1.38 13.20 -24.61
C ALA A 101 2.60 13.30 -23.66
N TYR A 102 2.48 14.12 -22.60
CA TYR A 102 3.49 14.32 -21.56
C TYR A 102 2.90 14.17 -20.15
N ASP A 103 1.87 13.34 -19.97
CA ASP A 103 1.32 13.12 -18.63
C ASP A 103 2.07 12.03 -17.85
N LEU A 104 2.07 12.17 -16.53
CA LEU A 104 2.32 11.09 -15.56
C LEU A 104 1.00 10.82 -14.82
N TRP A 105 0.45 9.61 -14.95
CA TRP A 105 -0.82 9.25 -14.32
C TRP A 105 -0.57 8.42 -13.06
N PHE A 106 -0.80 9.01 -11.89
CA PHE A 106 -0.77 8.28 -10.63
C PHE A 106 -2.03 7.44 -10.47
N THR A 107 -1.85 6.16 -10.20
CA THR A 107 -2.94 5.17 -10.12
C THR A 107 -2.74 4.23 -8.96
N GLN A 108 -3.83 3.59 -8.56
CA GLN A 108 -3.83 2.52 -7.57
C GLN A 108 -4.73 1.40 -8.07
N SER A 109 -4.59 0.18 -7.54
CA SER A 109 -5.47 -0.95 -7.90
C SER A 109 -6.94 -0.58 -7.83
N ARG A 110 -7.34 0.16 -6.79
CA ARG A 110 -8.71 0.65 -6.54
C ARG A 110 -9.03 2.00 -7.18
N ILE A 111 -8.05 2.64 -7.83
CA ILE A 111 -8.19 3.99 -8.39
C ILE A 111 -7.56 4.02 -9.78
N GLY A 112 -8.35 3.62 -10.77
CA GLY A 112 -8.12 3.85 -12.19
C GLY A 112 -7.07 2.99 -12.86
N TYR A 113 -6.26 2.21 -12.13
CA TYR A 113 -5.22 1.39 -12.76
C TYR A 113 -5.82 0.44 -13.80
N TYR A 114 -6.74 -0.43 -13.37
CA TYR A 114 -7.29 -1.46 -14.24
C TYR A 114 -8.21 -0.87 -15.31
N GLU A 115 -9.02 0.14 -14.99
CA GLU A 115 -9.88 0.79 -15.96
C GLU A 115 -9.09 1.39 -17.12
N LEU A 116 -7.93 2.01 -16.85
CA LEU A 116 -7.07 2.61 -17.87
C LEU A 116 -6.28 1.54 -18.63
N VAL A 117 -5.71 0.56 -17.93
CA VAL A 117 -4.89 -0.50 -18.55
C VAL A 117 -5.75 -1.39 -19.45
N SER A 118 -6.91 -1.87 -18.99
CA SER A 118 -7.74 -2.81 -19.77
C SER A 118 -8.43 -2.19 -20.99
N GLN A 119 -8.53 -0.87 -21.04
CA GLN A 119 -9.04 -0.14 -22.21
C GLN A 119 -7.90 0.33 -23.15
N GLY A 120 -6.66 -0.12 -22.91
CA GLY A 120 -5.51 0.20 -23.76
C GLY A 120 -5.06 1.66 -23.67
N ALA A 121 -5.39 2.37 -22.60
CA ALA A 121 -4.99 3.76 -22.41
C ALA A 121 -3.55 3.91 -21.90
N ALA A 122 -2.94 2.84 -21.38
CA ALA A 122 -1.61 2.82 -20.79
C ALA A 122 -0.58 2.13 -21.69
N TYR A 123 0.64 2.68 -21.72
CA TYR A 123 1.77 2.12 -22.44
C TYR A 123 2.33 0.90 -21.67
N PRO A 124 2.59 -0.25 -22.33
CA PRO A 124 3.26 -1.39 -21.70
C PRO A 124 4.74 -1.06 -21.46
N MET A 125 5.05 -0.52 -20.29
CA MET A 125 6.38 0.02 -19.98
C MET A 125 7.49 -1.05 -19.94
N SER A 126 7.15 -2.33 -19.81
CA SER A 126 8.07 -3.44 -20.03
C SER A 126 8.66 -3.50 -21.45
N GLU A 127 8.03 -2.86 -22.45
CA GLU A 127 8.59 -2.74 -23.80
C GLU A 127 9.62 -1.61 -23.95
N VAL A 128 9.66 -0.70 -22.97
CA VAL A 128 10.46 0.54 -23.02
C VAL A 128 11.61 0.50 -22.01
N LEU A 129 11.35 -0.01 -20.81
CA LEU A 129 12.28 -0.01 -19.68
C LEU A 129 12.97 -1.36 -19.55
N SER A 130 14.25 -1.32 -19.20
CA SER A 130 15.05 -2.53 -18.99
C SER A 130 14.84 -3.12 -17.59
N ASP A 131 15.18 -4.39 -17.40
CA ASP A 131 15.24 -5.03 -16.09
C ASP A 131 16.08 -4.21 -15.09
N LYS A 132 17.14 -3.54 -15.56
CA LYS A 132 18.00 -2.68 -14.74
C LYS A 132 17.21 -1.50 -14.11
N TYR A 133 16.22 -0.97 -14.82
CA TYR A 133 15.34 0.07 -14.26
C TYR A 133 14.48 -0.50 -13.13
N TYR A 134 13.80 -1.62 -13.39
CA TYR A 134 12.98 -2.27 -12.38
C TYR A 134 13.81 -2.72 -11.18
N ASP A 135 15.04 -3.19 -11.41
CA ASP A 135 15.97 -3.60 -10.37
C ASP A 135 16.41 -2.46 -9.45
N SER A 136 16.37 -1.22 -9.94
CA SER A 136 16.70 -0.01 -9.18
C SER A 136 15.57 0.49 -8.27
N LEU A 137 14.34 0.02 -8.47
CA LEU A 137 13.20 0.39 -7.63
C LEU A 137 13.29 -0.28 -6.26
N SER A 138 12.58 0.28 -5.27
CA SER A 138 12.46 -0.36 -3.96
C SER A 138 11.74 -1.71 -4.07
N ALA A 139 11.96 -2.62 -3.10
CA ALA A 139 11.30 -3.92 -3.07
C ALA A 139 9.77 -3.78 -3.20
N TYR A 140 9.17 -2.91 -2.39
CA TYR A 140 7.73 -2.64 -2.44
C TYR A 140 7.25 -2.14 -3.81
N GLU A 141 7.99 -1.25 -4.47
CA GLU A 141 7.60 -0.78 -5.80
C GLU A 141 7.66 -1.89 -6.84
N LYS A 142 8.68 -2.76 -6.79
CA LYS A 142 8.78 -3.92 -7.68
C LYS A 142 7.59 -4.86 -7.47
N ASP A 143 7.32 -5.21 -6.22
CA ASP A 143 6.26 -6.14 -5.86
C ASP A 143 4.88 -5.58 -6.22
N SER A 144 4.63 -4.27 -6.00
CA SER A 144 3.40 -3.58 -6.41
C SER A 144 3.24 -3.59 -7.93
N ILE A 145 4.30 -3.32 -8.68
CA ILE A 145 4.29 -3.32 -10.14
C ILE A 145 4.06 -4.72 -10.70
N GLU A 146 4.70 -5.75 -10.12
CA GLU A 146 4.50 -7.14 -10.49
C GLU A 146 3.05 -7.55 -10.23
N LEU A 147 2.53 -7.26 -9.04
CA LEU A 147 1.15 -7.54 -8.65
C LEU A 147 0.11 -6.91 -9.58
N LEU A 148 0.39 -5.71 -10.06
CA LEU A 148 -0.48 -4.97 -10.97
C LEU A 148 -0.33 -5.40 -12.44
N SER A 149 0.61 -6.29 -12.78
CA SER A 149 0.81 -6.74 -14.16
C SER A 149 -0.48 -7.31 -14.77
N TYR A 150 -0.66 -7.09 -16.07
CA TYR A 150 -1.91 -7.42 -16.77
C TYR A 150 -1.58 -8.04 -18.13
N TYR A 151 -2.17 -9.21 -18.41
CA TYR A 151 -1.88 -10.05 -19.59
C TYR A 151 -0.37 -10.18 -19.91
N GLY A 152 0.44 -10.45 -18.89
CA GLY A 152 1.89 -10.67 -19.02
C GLY A 152 2.73 -9.43 -19.29
N SER A 153 2.12 -8.24 -19.29
CA SER A 153 2.81 -6.96 -19.46
C SER A 153 2.82 -6.16 -18.16
N THR A 154 3.87 -5.35 -18.00
CA THR A 154 4.02 -4.44 -16.87
C THR A 154 3.84 -3.01 -17.35
N TYR A 155 2.94 -2.26 -16.72
CA TYR A 155 2.61 -0.87 -17.09
C TYR A 155 3.17 0.16 -16.11
N GLY A 156 3.53 -0.28 -14.89
CA GLY A 156 4.00 0.59 -13.84
C GLY A 156 5.46 1.03 -14.00
N ILE A 157 5.79 2.22 -13.51
CA ILE A 157 7.15 2.79 -13.51
C ILE A 157 7.63 3.22 -12.12
N GLY A 158 6.92 2.80 -11.07
CA GLY A 158 7.12 3.22 -9.69
C GLY A 158 6.15 4.33 -9.27
N LYS A 159 6.10 4.63 -7.98
CA LYS A 159 5.06 5.45 -7.37
C LYS A 159 5.40 6.95 -7.28
N MET A 160 4.39 7.81 -7.19
CA MET A 160 4.56 9.25 -6.98
C MET A 160 3.96 9.64 -5.63
N HIS A 161 4.47 9.03 -4.56
CA HIS A 161 3.87 9.19 -3.23
C HIS A 161 4.59 10.26 -2.41
N PHE A 162 3.83 10.95 -1.56
CA PHE A 162 4.30 11.92 -0.57
C PHE A 162 4.25 11.28 0.83
N GLY A 163 5.12 11.68 1.76
CA GLY A 163 5.04 11.19 3.15
C GLY A 163 5.81 9.88 3.40
N SER A 164 5.21 8.71 3.17
CA SER A 164 5.84 7.40 3.45
C SER A 164 6.96 7.00 2.49
N GLY A 165 7.27 7.81 1.49
CA GLY A 165 8.27 7.50 0.45
C GLY A 165 8.00 6.15 -0.18
N ALA A 166 9.05 5.40 -0.51
CA ALA A 166 9.00 4.09 -1.18
C ALA A 166 8.56 2.91 -0.28
N TRP A 167 8.16 3.14 0.97
CA TRP A 167 7.87 2.08 1.94
C TRP A 167 6.41 1.60 1.90
N ASN A 168 6.19 0.32 2.16
CA ASN A 168 4.87 -0.29 2.31
C ASN A 168 4.26 0.08 3.67
N THR A 169 3.49 1.16 3.71
CA THR A 169 2.68 1.53 4.88
C THR A 169 1.19 1.21 4.70
N GLY A 170 0.82 0.64 3.53
CA GLY A 170 -0.53 0.25 3.15
C GLY A 170 -0.90 -1.18 3.57
N GLY A 171 0.09 -2.00 3.93
CA GLY A 171 -0.12 -3.34 4.47
C GLY A 171 -0.99 -3.34 5.72
N ILE A 172 -2.00 -4.20 5.74
CA ILE A 172 -2.97 -4.37 6.80
C ILE A 172 -2.36 -5.24 7.89
N VAL A 173 -2.46 -4.74 9.12
CA VAL A 173 -1.98 -5.38 10.36
C VAL A 173 -3.08 -5.39 11.41
N MET A 174 -2.87 -6.15 12.48
CA MET A 174 -3.65 -6.09 13.71
C MET A 174 -2.89 -5.25 14.75
N PHE A 175 -3.38 -4.05 15.01
CA PHE A 175 -3.01 -3.31 16.21
C PHE A 175 -3.65 -3.97 17.43
N TYR A 176 -2.94 -4.10 18.54
CA TYR A 176 -3.48 -4.67 19.77
C TYR A 176 -3.10 -3.85 21.00
N ASN A 177 -4.02 -3.74 21.96
CA ASN A 177 -3.83 -2.99 23.19
C ASN A 177 -3.19 -3.92 24.23
N LYS A 178 -1.92 -3.69 24.58
CA LYS A 178 -1.16 -4.56 25.49
C LYS A 178 -1.79 -4.60 26.89
N THR A 179 -2.32 -3.47 27.35
CA THR A 179 -3.01 -3.40 28.64
C THR A 179 -4.23 -4.35 28.69
N LEU A 180 -5.04 -4.41 27.62
CA LEU A 180 -6.19 -5.32 27.57
C LEU A 180 -5.77 -6.80 27.46
N ILE A 181 -4.67 -7.09 26.76
CA ILE A 181 -4.07 -8.44 26.72
C ILE A 181 -3.63 -8.88 28.12
N ASP A 182 -2.89 -8.02 28.84
CA ASP A 182 -2.40 -8.29 30.19
C ASP A 182 -3.53 -8.43 31.21
N GLU A 183 -4.54 -7.55 31.15
CA GLU A 183 -5.73 -7.61 32.01
C GLU A 183 -6.53 -8.91 31.84
N ALA A 184 -6.58 -9.44 30.61
CA ALA A 184 -7.23 -10.72 30.31
C ALA A 184 -6.37 -11.95 30.70
N GLY A 185 -5.09 -11.75 31.00
CA GLY A 185 -4.16 -12.83 31.37
C GLY A 185 -3.87 -13.82 30.23
N VAL A 186 -4.03 -13.39 28.98
CA VAL A 186 -3.71 -14.19 27.78
C VAL A 186 -2.27 -13.94 27.34
N ALA A 187 -1.71 -14.83 26.54
CA ALA A 187 -0.35 -14.68 26.01
C ALA A 187 -0.24 -13.45 25.09
N ASP A 188 0.93 -12.81 25.06
CA ASP A 188 1.17 -11.68 24.16
C ASP A 188 1.12 -12.12 22.67
N PRO A 189 0.32 -11.44 21.81
CA PRO A 189 0.22 -11.78 20.40
C PRO A 189 1.54 -11.75 19.63
N TYR A 190 2.45 -10.84 19.96
CA TYR A 190 3.75 -10.75 19.31
C TYR A 190 4.66 -11.90 19.73
N ASP A 191 4.64 -12.33 21.00
CA ASP A 191 5.33 -13.54 21.43
C ASP A 191 4.79 -14.79 20.70
N LEU A 192 3.48 -14.90 20.54
CA LEU A 192 2.87 -15.99 19.76
C LEU A 192 3.32 -15.94 18.30
N TYR A 193 3.36 -14.75 17.70
CA TYR A 193 3.82 -14.55 16.32
C TYR A 193 5.30 -14.92 16.15
N LEU A 194 6.18 -14.43 17.03
CA LEU A 194 7.61 -14.75 17.02
C LEU A 194 7.89 -16.25 17.13
N ASN A 195 7.05 -16.98 17.84
CA ASN A 195 7.18 -18.43 18.03
C ASN A 195 6.44 -19.27 16.97
N ASP A 196 5.90 -18.65 15.90
CA ASP A 196 5.05 -19.30 14.87
C ASP A 196 3.84 -20.06 15.47
N GLN A 197 3.30 -19.51 16.55
CA GLN A 197 2.12 -20.03 17.27
C GLN A 197 0.87 -19.15 17.06
N TRP A 198 1.00 -18.00 16.40
CA TRP A 198 -0.13 -17.12 16.09
C TRP A 198 -0.97 -17.69 14.95
N THR A 199 -1.91 -18.57 15.27
CA THR A 199 -2.80 -19.25 14.31
C THR A 199 -4.26 -18.86 14.55
N TRP A 200 -5.14 -19.18 13.59
CA TRP A 200 -6.58 -18.94 13.74
C TRP A 200 -7.15 -19.54 15.01
N ASP A 201 -6.79 -20.77 15.37
CA ASP A 201 -7.30 -21.45 16.58
C ASP A 201 -6.87 -20.72 17.86
N VAL A 202 -5.59 -20.34 17.94
CA VAL A 202 -5.04 -19.61 19.10
C VAL A 202 -5.68 -18.23 19.23
N ALA A 203 -5.83 -17.51 18.11
CA ALA A 203 -6.49 -16.23 18.07
C ALA A 203 -7.98 -16.34 18.45
N THR A 204 -8.67 -17.38 17.97
CA THR A 204 -10.10 -17.64 18.23
C THR A 204 -10.40 -17.88 19.72
N GLU A 205 -9.50 -18.57 20.43
CA GLU A 205 -9.60 -18.73 21.88
C GLU A 205 -9.26 -17.43 22.62
N MET A 206 -8.21 -16.72 22.19
CA MET A 206 -7.85 -15.42 22.77
C MET A 206 -8.98 -14.39 22.65
N MET A 207 -9.61 -14.30 21.47
CA MET A 207 -10.72 -13.38 21.20
C MET A 207 -11.94 -13.68 22.06
N ARG A 208 -12.13 -14.95 22.47
CA ARG A 208 -13.17 -15.32 23.42
C ARG A 208 -12.93 -14.67 24.78
N GLU A 209 -11.69 -14.74 25.29
CA GLU A 209 -11.32 -14.16 26.57
C GLU A 209 -11.35 -12.61 26.54
N LEU A 210 -11.14 -12.02 25.37
CA LEU A 210 -11.15 -10.56 25.17
C LEU A 210 -12.53 -9.98 24.84
N THR A 211 -13.55 -10.83 24.65
CA THR A 211 -14.93 -10.39 24.45
C THR A 211 -15.66 -10.43 25.79
N ILE A 212 -15.76 -9.27 26.43
CA ILE A 212 -16.14 -9.14 27.85
C ILE A 212 -17.43 -8.32 27.97
N ASP A 213 -18.39 -8.88 28.71
CA ASP A 213 -19.53 -8.19 29.32
C ASP A 213 -19.19 -8.03 30.82
N ARG A 214 -18.83 -6.81 31.24
CA ARG A 214 -18.31 -6.53 32.58
C ARG A 214 -19.42 -6.38 33.61
N ASP A 215 -20.59 -5.90 33.21
CA ASP A 215 -21.72 -5.64 34.12
C ASP A 215 -22.82 -6.71 34.05
N GLY A 216 -22.69 -7.67 33.12
CA GLY A 216 -23.57 -8.81 32.97
C GLY A 216 -24.94 -8.44 32.40
N ASP A 217 -25.05 -7.29 31.72
CA ASP A 217 -26.31 -6.80 31.17
C ASP A 217 -26.69 -7.46 29.83
N GLY A 218 -25.80 -8.30 29.28
CA GLY A 218 -25.96 -8.97 28.00
C GLY A 218 -25.42 -8.16 26.81
N THR A 219 -24.82 -7.00 27.05
CA THR A 219 -24.14 -6.14 26.07
C THR A 219 -22.64 -6.25 26.25
N THR A 220 -21.91 -6.49 25.15
CA THR A 220 -20.46 -6.51 25.19
C THR A 220 -19.89 -5.11 25.44
N ASP A 221 -19.08 -4.97 26.49
CA ASP A 221 -18.35 -3.74 26.85
C ASP A 221 -17.02 -3.63 26.10
N VAL A 222 -16.32 -4.75 25.99
CA VAL A 222 -15.04 -4.88 25.30
C VAL A 222 -15.18 -5.95 24.24
N TYR A 223 -15.07 -5.54 22.99
CA TYR A 223 -15.08 -6.44 21.84
C TYR A 223 -13.65 -6.94 21.57
N ALA A 224 -13.52 -8.08 20.91
CA ALA A 224 -12.19 -8.55 20.51
C ALA A 224 -11.60 -7.69 19.40
N ILE A 225 -12.36 -7.35 18.35
CA ILE A 225 -11.84 -6.69 17.14
C ILE A 225 -12.72 -5.52 16.71
N ALA A 226 -12.11 -4.35 16.54
CA ALA A 226 -12.66 -3.22 15.80
C ALA A 226 -12.23 -3.26 14.32
N ASP A 227 -13.12 -2.76 13.46
CA ASP A 227 -12.89 -2.59 12.01
C ASP A 227 -12.37 -3.87 11.30
N PRO A 228 -13.06 -5.03 11.39
CA PRO A 228 -12.58 -6.24 10.74
C PRO A 228 -12.45 -6.05 9.23
N VAL A 229 -11.38 -6.59 8.64
CA VAL A 229 -11.14 -6.57 7.18
C VAL A 229 -11.35 -7.98 6.63
N PRO A 230 -12.52 -8.29 6.01
CA PRO A 230 -12.89 -9.64 5.59
C PRO A 230 -11.85 -10.32 4.70
N GLU A 231 -11.18 -9.55 3.84
CA GLU A 231 -10.17 -10.07 2.93
C GLU A 231 -8.93 -10.60 3.65
N SER A 232 -8.64 -10.11 4.87
CA SER A 232 -7.54 -10.66 5.67
C SER A 232 -7.83 -12.09 6.15
N PHE A 233 -9.10 -12.44 6.37
CA PHE A 233 -9.51 -13.80 6.71
C PHE A 233 -9.29 -14.75 5.52
N ILE A 234 -9.54 -14.28 4.31
CA ILE A 234 -9.32 -15.06 3.08
C ILE A 234 -7.82 -15.21 2.80
N ILE A 235 -7.10 -14.10 2.80
CA ILE A 235 -5.68 -14.05 2.39
C ILE A 235 -4.79 -14.76 3.40
N SER A 236 -5.09 -14.70 4.70
CA SER A 236 -4.32 -15.41 5.73
C SER A 236 -4.35 -16.94 5.60
N ASN A 237 -5.24 -17.50 4.77
CA ASN A 237 -5.28 -18.92 4.41
C ASN A 237 -4.71 -19.20 3.00
N GLY A 238 -4.03 -18.22 2.38
CA GLY A 238 -3.61 -18.29 0.97
C GLY A 238 -4.77 -18.25 -0.04
N GLY A 239 -5.97 -17.85 0.40
CA GLY A 239 -7.14 -17.68 -0.45
C GLY A 239 -7.13 -16.33 -1.18
N SER A 240 -8.15 -16.10 -2.02
CA SER A 240 -8.29 -14.85 -2.76
C SER A 240 -9.71 -14.55 -3.22
N VAL A 241 -10.03 -13.27 -3.45
CA VAL A 241 -11.23 -12.84 -4.19
C VAL A 241 -11.15 -13.19 -5.68
N THR A 242 -9.99 -12.98 -6.29
CA THR A 242 -9.74 -13.21 -7.74
C THR A 242 -8.39 -13.87 -7.97
N LYS A 243 -8.21 -14.53 -9.13
CA LYS A 243 -6.91 -15.06 -9.55
C LYS A 243 -6.67 -14.78 -11.01
N VAL A 244 -5.41 -14.85 -11.41
CA VAL A 244 -5.00 -14.91 -12.81
C VAL A 244 -4.88 -16.38 -13.20
N ASP A 245 -5.56 -16.80 -14.26
CA ASP A 245 -5.42 -18.15 -14.81
C ASP A 245 -4.16 -18.29 -15.69
N GLU A 246 -3.90 -19.49 -16.20
CA GLU A 246 -2.72 -19.77 -17.03
C GLU A 246 -2.64 -18.93 -18.32
N ASN A 247 -3.75 -18.34 -18.76
CA ASN A 247 -3.83 -17.51 -19.95
C ASN A 247 -3.79 -16.00 -19.63
N GLY A 248 -3.60 -15.63 -18.37
CA GLY A 248 -3.61 -14.23 -17.94
C GLY A 248 -4.99 -13.67 -17.62
N ARG A 249 -6.06 -14.48 -17.72
CA ARG A 249 -7.43 -14.03 -17.46
C ARG A 249 -7.72 -13.96 -15.97
N ILE A 250 -8.40 -12.90 -15.55
CA ILE A 250 -8.88 -12.73 -14.18
C ILE A 250 -10.14 -13.56 -13.97
N ILE A 251 -10.09 -14.47 -13.01
CA ILE A 251 -11.18 -15.36 -12.62
C ILE A 251 -11.61 -15.10 -11.18
N PHE A 252 -12.91 -15.23 -10.92
CA PHE A 252 -13.46 -15.19 -9.57
C PHE A 252 -13.01 -16.43 -8.78
N ALA A 253 -12.57 -16.23 -7.53
CA ALA A 253 -11.88 -17.28 -6.75
C ALA A 253 -12.41 -17.47 -5.31
N LEU A 254 -13.46 -16.75 -4.90
CA LEU A 254 -14.01 -16.90 -3.54
C LEU A 254 -14.64 -18.27 -3.27
N ASP A 255 -14.94 -19.06 -4.31
CA ASP A 255 -15.53 -20.39 -4.18
C ASP A 255 -14.48 -21.49 -3.96
N GLU A 256 -13.20 -21.13 -3.93
CA GLU A 256 -12.13 -22.05 -3.57
C GLU A 256 -12.09 -22.32 -2.07
N ILE A 257 -11.63 -23.53 -1.71
CA ILE A 257 -11.64 -23.99 -0.31
C ILE A 257 -10.90 -23.06 0.65
N ASN A 258 -9.75 -22.50 0.25
CA ASN A 258 -8.99 -21.59 1.10
C ASN A 258 -9.78 -20.31 1.42
N ALA A 259 -10.52 -19.78 0.43
CA ALA A 259 -11.34 -18.59 0.59
C ALA A 259 -12.63 -18.88 1.38
N ILE A 260 -13.29 -19.99 1.10
CA ILE A 260 -14.48 -20.43 1.84
C ILE A 260 -14.16 -20.64 3.32
N GLU A 261 -13.07 -21.32 3.68
CA GLU A 261 -12.66 -21.50 5.09
C GLU A 261 -12.37 -20.15 5.78
N GLY A 262 -11.75 -19.20 5.08
CA GLY A 262 -11.56 -17.84 5.61
C GLY A 262 -12.88 -17.11 5.86
N LEU A 263 -13.83 -17.23 4.93
CA LEU A 263 -15.16 -16.66 5.08
C LEU A 263 -15.98 -17.35 6.18
N GLU A 264 -15.77 -18.65 6.41
CA GLU A 264 -16.35 -19.39 7.53
C GLU A 264 -15.80 -18.89 8.87
N LEU A 265 -14.49 -18.62 8.98
CA LEU A 265 -13.92 -17.98 10.16
C LEU A 265 -14.50 -16.58 10.39
N TYR A 266 -14.64 -15.78 9.33
CA TYR A 266 -15.23 -14.45 9.41
C TYR A 266 -16.69 -14.51 9.90
N ALA A 267 -17.47 -15.46 9.40
CA ALA A 267 -18.84 -15.72 9.86
C ALA A 267 -18.88 -16.18 11.32
N ASP A 268 -18.00 -17.10 11.71
CA ASP A 268 -17.90 -17.60 13.09
C ASP A 268 -17.59 -16.47 14.07
N TRP A 269 -16.54 -15.69 13.82
CA TRP A 269 -16.17 -14.57 14.70
C TRP A 269 -17.28 -13.51 14.80
N SER A 270 -17.99 -13.25 13.70
CA SER A 270 -19.19 -12.40 13.73
C SER A 270 -20.29 -12.98 14.63
N ASN A 271 -20.63 -14.26 14.44
CA ASN A 271 -21.66 -14.94 15.21
C ASN A 271 -21.34 -15.07 16.70
N ARG A 272 -20.05 -15.11 17.06
CA ARG A 272 -19.57 -15.12 18.44
C ARG A 272 -19.55 -13.72 19.08
N GLY A 273 -19.91 -12.67 18.33
CA GLY A 273 -19.99 -11.30 18.83
C GLY A 273 -18.63 -10.61 19.01
N PHE A 274 -17.59 -11.07 18.30
CA PHE A 274 -16.23 -10.55 18.47
C PHE A 274 -16.03 -9.16 17.88
N PHE A 275 -16.88 -8.74 16.95
CA PHE A 275 -16.73 -7.51 16.19
C PHE A 275 -17.49 -6.34 16.81
N GLY A 276 -16.77 -5.25 17.08
CA GLY A 276 -17.38 -4.02 17.59
C GLY A 276 -16.38 -3.11 18.27
N GLY A 277 -16.90 -2.15 19.03
CA GLY A 277 -16.10 -1.24 19.83
C GLY A 277 -15.20 -0.29 19.03
N LYS A 278 -14.27 0.34 19.75
CA LYS A 278 -13.25 1.26 19.22
C LYS A 278 -11.95 1.05 19.98
N PHE A 279 -10.86 0.92 19.22
CA PHE A 279 -9.53 0.66 19.76
C PHE A 279 -9.03 1.80 20.66
N GLU A 280 -9.21 3.05 20.21
CA GLU A 280 -8.75 4.24 20.90
C GLU A 280 -9.44 4.46 22.25
N ASN A 281 -10.61 3.87 22.43
CA ASN A 281 -11.43 4.01 23.64
C ASN A 281 -11.35 2.78 24.57
N ARG A 282 -10.46 1.82 24.29
CA ARG A 282 -10.38 0.53 25.01
C ARG A 282 -11.68 -0.28 25.03
N THR A 283 -12.55 -0.09 24.03
CA THR A 283 -13.74 -0.93 23.85
C THR A 283 -13.53 -2.00 22.78
N ALA A 284 -12.33 -2.08 22.20
CA ALA A 284 -11.88 -3.21 21.39
C ALA A 284 -10.41 -3.54 21.70
N ALA A 285 -10.08 -4.82 21.84
CA ALA A 285 -8.71 -5.26 22.13
C ALA A 285 -7.78 -5.17 20.91
N PHE A 286 -8.31 -5.46 19.73
CA PHE A 286 -7.61 -5.39 18.45
C PHE A 286 -8.29 -4.39 17.50
N ARG A 287 -7.52 -3.89 16.53
CA ARG A 287 -8.03 -3.19 15.34
C ARG A 287 -7.30 -3.64 14.10
N MET A 288 -8.03 -3.92 13.03
CA MET A 288 -7.44 -4.24 11.74
C MET A 288 -7.35 -2.99 10.87
N ARG A 289 -6.14 -2.54 10.55
CA ARG A 289 -5.96 -1.41 9.62
C ARG A 289 -4.57 -1.38 8.99
N PHE A 290 -4.40 -0.51 8.00
CA PHE A 290 -3.10 -0.28 7.37
C PHE A 290 -2.09 0.23 8.40
N LEU A 291 -0.83 -0.19 8.28
CA LEU A 291 0.24 0.11 9.23
C LEU A 291 0.43 1.61 9.47
N ASN A 292 0.17 2.44 8.45
CA ASN A 292 0.23 3.91 8.58
C ASN A 292 -0.72 4.47 9.66
N ASP A 293 -1.79 3.78 10.04
CA ASP A 293 -2.70 4.24 11.09
C ASP A 293 -2.05 4.27 12.47
N GLY A 294 -0.90 3.61 12.66
CA GLY A 294 -0.11 3.73 13.88
C GLY A 294 0.35 5.16 14.18
N SER A 295 0.41 6.05 13.17
CA SER A 295 0.67 7.49 13.38
C SER A 295 -0.39 8.17 14.26
N LYS A 296 -1.60 7.61 14.33
CA LYS A 296 -2.69 8.09 15.19
C LYS A 296 -2.54 7.61 16.64
N TYR A 297 -1.70 6.61 16.87
CA TYR A 297 -1.57 5.89 18.14
C TYR A 297 -0.32 6.21 18.92
N LEU A 298 0.59 7.01 18.35
CA LEU A 298 1.84 7.42 19.01
C LEU A 298 1.57 8.11 20.36
N GLU A 299 0.51 8.91 20.43
CA GLU A 299 0.11 9.69 21.61
C GLU A 299 -0.90 8.96 22.53
N LEU A 300 -1.26 7.71 22.23
CA LEU A 300 -2.06 6.91 23.16
C LEU A 300 -1.25 6.66 24.44
N SER A 301 -1.95 6.76 25.58
CA SER A 301 -1.38 6.48 26.89
C SER A 301 -1.16 4.99 27.14
N ASP A 302 -2.05 4.15 26.60
CA ASP A 302 -1.91 2.71 26.67
C ASP A 302 -0.77 2.24 25.75
N GLU A 303 -0.09 1.18 26.17
CA GLU A 303 0.83 0.47 25.31
C GLU A 303 0.09 -0.35 24.26
N TRP A 304 0.64 -0.40 23.06
CA TRP A 304 0.08 -1.15 21.95
C TRP A 304 1.19 -1.83 21.16
N GLY A 305 0.83 -2.90 20.47
CA GLY A 305 1.69 -3.62 19.56
C GLY A 305 1.03 -3.82 18.20
N VAL A 306 1.76 -4.47 17.31
CA VAL A 306 1.31 -4.81 15.97
C VAL A 306 1.70 -6.25 15.67
N VAL A 307 0.81 -7.02 15.07
CA VAL A 307 1.06 -8.35 14.51
C VAL A 307 0.36 -8.49 13.16
N PRO A 308 0.78 -9.41 12.27
CA PRO A 308 -0.05 -9.80 11.14
C PRO A 308 -1.37 -10.41 11.59
N PHE A 309 -2.32 -10.56 10.66
CA PHE A 309 -3.49 -11.40 10.90
C PHE A 309 -3.05 -12.85 11.18
N PRO A 310 -3.69 -13.59 12.10
CA PRO A 310 -3.29 -14.95 12.45
C PRO A 310 -3.28 -15.87 11.23
N ARG A 311 -2.31 -16.78 11.19
CA ARG A 311 -2.10 -17.69 10.05
C ARG A 311 -3.20 -18.75 9.98
N GLY A 312 -3.76 -18.94 8.79
CA GLY A 312 -4.74 -19.97 8.51
C GLY A 312 -4.13 -21.37 8.35
N PRO A 313 -4.93 -22.43 8.47
CA PRO A 313 -4.45 -23.82 8.47
C PRO A 313 -3.82 -24.25 7.13
N ARG A 314 -4.09 -23.54 6.03
CA ARG A 314 -3.54 -23.82 4.70
C ARG A 314 -2.36 -22.93 4.32
N ALA A 315 -2.01 -21.98 5.17
CA ALA A 315 -0.90 -21.07 4.95
C ALA A 315 0.35 -21.52 5.70
N ASN A 316 1.51 -21.35 5.06
CA ASN A 316 2.83 -21.63 5.65
C ASN A 316 3.59 -20.35 6.02
N THR A 317 2.94 -19.18 5.87
CA THR A 317 3.52 -17.86 6.15
C THR A 317 2.45 -16.93 6.71
N TYR A 318 2.88 -15.80 7.25
CA TYR A 318 2.02 -14.69 7.65
C TYR A 318 1.88 -13.71 6.49
N TYR A 319 0.65 -13.43 6.10
CA TYR A 319 0.37 -12.50 5.01
C TYR A 319 0.03 -11.11 5.56
N PHE A 320 0.40 -10.09 4.78
CA PHE A 320 0.03 -8.71 5.00
C PHE A 320 -0.76 -8.21 3.78
N PRO A 321 -2.10 -8.34 3.78
CA PRO A 321 -2.92 -7.82 2.70
C PRO A 321 -2.67 -6.34 2.50
N GLU A 322 -2.45 -5.89 1.28
CA GLU A 322 -2.33 -4.47 1.00
C GLU A 322 -3.68 -3.89 0.56
N TRP A 323 -4.02 -2.71 1.10
CA TRP A 323 -5.29 -2.06 0.78
C TRP A 323 -5.37 -1.63 -0.69
N SER A 324 -4.34 -0.97 -1.23
CA SER A 324 -4.42 -0.34 -2.55
C SER A 324 -3.01 -0.18 -3.14
N PRO A 325 -2.41 -1.27 -3.67
CA PRO A 325 -1.13 -1.19 -4.38
C PRO A 325 -1.12 -0.06 -5.42
N GLU A 326 -0.02 0.68 -5.49
CA GLU A 326 0.07 1.92 -6.25
C GLU A 326 1.25 1.94 -7.23
N THR A 327 1.06 2.64 -8.35
CA THR A 327 2.11 2.94 -9.32
C THR A 327 1.72 4.12 -10.19
N THR A 328 2.71 4.68 -10.88
CA THR A 328 2.50 5.58 -12.01
C THR A 328 2.43 4.76 -13.29
N ILE A 329 1.54 5.15 -14.19
CA ILE A 329 1.45 4.64 -15.56
C ILE A 329 1.61 5.79 -16.56
N ILE A 330 2.07 5.44 -17.76
CA ILE A 330 2.28 6.37 -18.86
C ILE A 330 1.17 6.19 -19.90
N PRO A 331 0.54 7.27 -20.40
CA PRO A 331 -0.48 7.14 -21.42
C PRO A 331 0.08 6.61 -22.74
N VAL A 332 -0.72 5.83 -23.47
CA VAL A 332 -0.31 5.18 -24.72
C VAL A 332 0.09 6.17 -25.82
N ASN A 333 -0.41 7.40 -25.79
CA ASN A 333 -0.04 8.48 -26.73
C ASN A 333 1.21 9.27 -26.29
N SER A 334 1.95 8.81 -25.27
CA SER A 334 3.14 9.52 -24.80
C SER A 334 4.16 9.73 -25.94
N ALA A 335 4.62 10.97 -26.09
CA ALA A 335 5.60 11.31 -27.12
C ALA A 335 7.00 10.78 -26.79
N ASN A 336 7.30 10.53 -25.52
CA ASN A 336 8.60 10.02 -25.08
C ASN A 336 8.49 9.24 -23.75
N PRO A 337 7.97 8.00 -23.76
CA PRO A 337 7.66 7.24 -22.54
C PRO A 337 8.89 6.97 -21.66
N GLU A 338 10.07 6.75 -22.25
CA GLU A 338 11.32 6.56 -21.49
C GLU A 338 11.73 7.84 -20.73
N ALA A 339 11.59 9.02 -21.36
CA ALA A 339 11.87 10.29 -20.70
C ALA A 339 10.89 10.58 -19.56
N MET A 340 9.62 10.18 -19.70
CA MET A 340 8.62 10.32 -18.63
C MET A 340 8.99 9.44 -17.42
N ALA A 341 9.44 8.20 -17.64
CA ALA A 341 9.93 7.34 -16.59
C ALA A 341 11.18 7.92 -15.90
N ALA A 342 12.13 8.45 -16.68
CA ALA A 342 13.31 9.11 -16.17
C ALA A 342 12.97 10.34 -15.30
N LEU A 343 12.01 11.16 -15.73
CA LEU A 343 11.54 12.31 -14.96
C LEU A 343 10.88 11.87 -13.65
N ARG A 344 10.04 10.82 -13.67
CA ARG A 344 9.45 10.27 -12.44
C ARG A 344 10.51 9.78 -11.47
N ALA A 345 11.50 9.03 -11.94
CA ALA A 345 12.59 8.52 -11.10
C ALA A 345 13.45 9.67 -10.52
N PHE A 346 13.65 10.74 -11.28
CA PHE A 346 14.35 11.93 -10.80
C PHE A 346 13.58 12.65 -9.69
N LEU A 347 12.27 12.81 -9.85
CA LEU A 347 11.40 13.52 -8.91
C LEU A 347 11.19 12.74 -7.60
N PHE A 348 11.05 11.42 -7.68
CA PHE A 348 10.75 10.55 -6.53
C PHE A 348 11.81 9.46 -6.37
N ARG A 349 12.61 9.57 -5.32
CA ARG A 349 13.75 8.69 -5.05
C ARG A 349 13.49 7.88 -3.80
N GLN A 350 13.94 6.62 -3.79
CA GLN A 350 13.77 5.74 -2.63
C GLN A 350 14.36 6.34 -1.35
N ASP A 351 15.54 6.96 -1.45
CA ASP A 351 16.28 7.51 -0.32
C ASP A 351 15.71 8.85 0.20
N ASP A 352 14.68 9.42 -0.45
CA ASP A 352 14.08 10.67 -0.01
C ASP A 352 13.43 10.54 1.38
N VAL A 353 12.96 9.35 1.71
CA VAL A 353 12.34 9.07 3.00
C VAL A 353 13.06 7.88 3.61
N PRO A 354 13.96 8.09 4.58
CA PRO A 354 14.70 6.99 5.17
C PRO A 354 13.78 6.16 6.08
N VAL A 355 14.03 4.85 6.15
CA VAL A 355 13.18 3.89 6.86
C VAL A 355 12.93 4.27 8.33
N ASN A 356 13.95 4.81 9.01
CA ASN A 356 13.87 5.24 10.40
C ASN A 356 12.86 6.37 10.61
N LEU A 357 12.71 7.26 9.63
CA LEU A 357 11.73 8.34 9.68
C LEU A 357 10.32 7.79 9.52
N VAL A 358 10.12 6.80 8.65
CA VAL A 358 8.81 6.14 8.50
C VAL A 358 8.45 5.38 9.77
N MET A 359 9.36 4.55 10.29
CA MET A 359 9.15 3.81 11.54
C MET A 359 8.79 4.74 12.69
N ALA A 360 9.53 5.84 12.88
CA ALA A 360 9.25 6.80 13.95
C ALA A 360 7.86 7.47 13.84
N ARG A 361 7.26 7.49 12.64
CA ARG A 361 5.93 8.04 12.38
C ARG A 361 4.82 6.99 12.49
N THR A 362 5.13 5.69 12.45
CA THR A 362 4.13 4.63 12.34
C THR A 362 4.14 3.64 13.50
N VAL A 363 5.27 3.45 14.20
CA VAL A 363 5.41 2.46 15.28
C VAL A 363 6.14 3.05 16.49
N LYS A 364 5.83 2.53 17.70
CA LYS A 364 6.34 3.07 18.98
C LYS A 364 7.27 2.12 19.74
N SER A 365 7.22 0.83 19.46
CA SER A 365 8.02 -0.20 20.15
C SER A 365 8.96 -0.93 19.21
N LYS A 366 9.96 -1.61 19.78
CA LYS A 366 10.88 -2.45 19.01
C LYS A 366 10.13 -3.61 18.34
N GLU A 367 9.19 -4.23 19.05
CA GLU A 367 8.40 -5.35 18.55
C GLU A 367 7.58 -4.94 17.32
N ALA A 368 6.92 -3.77 17.39
CA ALA A 368 6.20 -3.22 16.24
C ALA A 368 7.13 -2.82 15.09
N ALA A 369 8.35 -2.36 15.38
CA ALA A 369 9.37 -2.09 14.37
C ALA A 369 9.85 -3.37 13.68
N ASP A 370 9.96 -4.49 14.41
CA ASP A 370 10.32 -5.79 13.83
C ASP A 370 9.22 -6.26 12.84
N VAL A 371 7.94 -6.12 13.20
CA VAL A 371 6.81 -6.42 12.29
C VAL A 371 6.76 -5.45 11.10
N PHE A 372 7.06 -4.16 11.31
CA PHE A 372 7.20 -3.20 10.21
C PHE A 372 8.26 -3.66 9.22
N MET A 373 9.44 -4.07 9.70
CA MET A 373 10.55 -4.51 8.85
C MET A 373 10.25 -5.84 8.16
N GLU A 374 9.53 -6.76 8.82
CA GLU A 374 9.04 -7.97 8.17
C GLU A 374 8.16 -7.64 6.95
N LEU A 375 7.21 -6.71 7.13
CA LEU A 375 6.38 -6.22 6.02
C LEU A 375 7.22 -5.57 4.92
N GLN A 376 8.36 -4.94 5.19
CA GLN A 376 9.15 -4.34 4.11
C GLN A 376 10.00 -5.36 3.36
N ASN A 377 10.49 -6.40 4.04
CA ASN A 377 11.50 -7.30 3.50
C ASN A 377 10.92 -8.59 2.90
N ASN A 378 9.79 -9.06 3.43
CA ASN A 378 9.20 -10.36 3.11
C ASN A 378 7.73 -10.24 2.72
N TRP A 379 7.31 -9.08 2.21
CA TRP A 379 5.95 -8.93 1.72
C TRP A 379 5.74 -9.87 0.54
N GLU A 380 4.78 -10.78 0.68
CA GLU A 380 4.33 -11.57 -0.44
C GLU A 380 3.22 -10.79 -1.15
N PRO A 381 3.38 -10.39 -2.42
CA PRO A 381 2.37 -9.66 -3.18
C PRO A 381 1.21 -10.59 -3.60
N THR A 382 0.60 -11.27 -2.64
CA THR A 382 -0.64 -12.03 -2.79
C THR A 382 -1.86 -11.22 -2.37
N ALA A 383 -1.71 -9.88 -2.32
CA ALA A 383 -2.82 -8.97 -2.07
C ALA A 383 -3.76 -8.95 -3.29
N ARG A 384 -4.71 -9.88 -3.31
CA ARG A 384 -5.57 -10.14 -4.48
C ARG A 384 -6.96 -9.48 -4.42
N ASN A 385 -7.11 -8.44 -3.61
CA ASN A 385 -8.27 -7.56 -3.66
C ASN A 385 -7.99 -6.39 -4.63
N LEU A 386 -7.83 -6.73 -5.91
CA LEU A 386 -7.32 -5.82 -6.94
C LEU A 386 -8.42 -5.26 -7.86
N PHE A 387 -9.49 -6.03 -8.07
CA PHE A 387 -10.52 -5.77 -9.08
C PHE A 387 -11.83 -5.25 -8.48
N GLU A 388 -11.75 -4.60 -7.33
CA GLU A 388 -12.92 -4.09 -6.60
C GLU A 388 -13.70 -3.04 -7.36
N THR A 389 -13.08 -2.31 -8.28
CA THR A 389 -13.81 -1.39 -9.14
C THR A 389 -14.90 -2.11 -9.96
N PHE A 390 -14.69 -3.39 -10.31
CA PHE A 390 -15.60 -4.15 -11.17
C PHE A 390 -16.58 -5.04 -10.41
N ILE A 391 -16.13 -5.65 -9.31
CA ILE A 391 -16.93 -6.61 -8.52
C ILE A 391 -17.09 -6.22 -7.04
N GLY A 392 -16.58 -5.06 -6.63
CA GLY A 392 -16.46 -4.67 -5.22
C GLY A 392 -17.81 -4.51 -4.52
N ASP A 393 -18.83 -3.97 -5.19
CA ASP A 393 -20.18 -3.86 -4.61
C ASP A 393 -20.81 -5.24 -4.34
N LEU A 394 -20.65 -6.16 -5.30
CA LEU A 394 -21.10 -7.56 -5.19
C LEU A 394 -20.40 -8.29 -4.03
N VAL A 395 -19.07 -8.20 -3.99
CA VAL A 395 -18.25 -8.84 -2.97
C VAL A 395 -18.50 -8.21 -1.59
N SER A 396 -18.61 -6.88 -1.51
CA SER A 396 -18.91 -6.16 -0.27
C SER A 396 -20.29 -6.53 0.28
N GLN A 397 -21.28 -6.70 -0.60
CA GLN A 397 -22.60 -7.17 -0.17
C GLN A 397 -22.55 -8.62 0.32
N ALA A 398 -21.83 -9.49 -0.39
CA ALA A 398 -21.62 -10.88 0.06
C ALA A 398 -20.95 -10.93 1.44
N PHE A 399 -19.91 -10.12 1.70
CA PHE A 399 -19.29 -10.06 3.02
C PHE A 399 -20.24 -9.54 4.11
N LYS A 400 -21.12 -8.59 3.80
CA LYS A 400 -22.17 -8.16 4.74
C LYS A 400 -23.15 -9.29 5.03
N ASP A 401 -23.65 -9.98 4.01
CA ASP A 401 -24.60 -11.08 4.16
C ASP A 401 -24.00 -12.24 4.96
N ILE A 402 -22.70 -12.51 4.79
CA ILE A 402 -21.95 -13.50 5.58
C ILE A 402 -21.86 -13.07 7.04
N ARG A 403 -21.46 -11.82 7.30
CA ARG A 403 -21.37 -11.26 8.64
C ARG A 403 -22.72 -11.29 9.37
N ASP A 404 -23.78 -10.98 8.64
CA ASP A 404 -25.15 -10.89 9.15
C ASP A 404 -25.86 -12.27 9.17
N ASN A 405 -25.11 -13.34 8.88
CA ASN A 405 -25.55 -14.74 8.90
C ASN A 405 -26.82 -15.01 8.07
N VAL A 406 -26.94 -14.34 6.91
CA VAL A 406 -28.07 -14.50 5.99
C VAL A 406 -28.12 -15.91 5.42
N ASN A 407 -26.96 -16.49 5.11
CA ASN A 407 -26.79 -17.88 4.70
C ASN A 407 -25.33 -18.32 4.94
N SER A 408 -25.03 -19.59 4.68
CA SER A 408 -23.64 -20.08 4.71
C SER A 408 -22.76 -19.36 3.67
N PRO A 409 -21.46 -19.13 3.96
CA PRO A 409 -20.52 -18.53 3.03
C PRO A 409 -20.52 -19.15 1.64
N ALA A 410 -20.49 -20.49 1.55
CA ALA A 410 -20.51 -21.21 0.28
C ALA A 410 -21.75 -20.91 -0.57
N VAL A 411 -22.93 -20.78 0.06
CA VAL A 411 -24.17 -20.45 -0.65
C VAL A 411 -24.14 -19.01 -1.15
N ILE A 412 -23.71 -18.06 -0.32
CA ILE A 412 -23.63 -16.63 -0.69
C ILE A 412 -22.65 -16.45 -1.86
N VAL A 413 -21.47 -17.06 -1.77
CA VAL A 413 -20.46 -17.01 -2.84
C VAL A 413 -21.00 -17.62 -4.13
N ALA A 414 -21.68 -18.77 -4.06
CA ALA A 414 -22.28 -19.42 -5.24
C ALA A 414 -23.35 -18.55 -5.92
N GLN A 415 -24.10 -17.74 -5.16
CA GLN A 415 -25.12 -16.83 -5.70
C GLN A 415 -24.51 -15.70 -6.54
N ILE A 416 -23.35 -15.17 -6.13
CA ILE A 416 -22.72 -14.05 -6.85
C ILE A 416 -21.74 -14.49 -7.94
N LYS A 417 -21.26 -15.74 -7.92
CA LYS A 417 -20.16 -16.23 -8.77
C LYS A 417 -20.34 -15.90 -10.25
N ASN A 418 -21.48 -16.25 -10.84
CA ASN A 418 -21.70 -16.03 -12.28
C ASN A 418 -21.76 -14.55 -12.63
N GLN A 419 -22.35 -13.73 -11.77
CA GLN A 419 -22.44 -12.29 -11.98
C GLN A 419 -21.07 -11.62 -11.82
N ALA A 420 -20.30 -12.02 -10.81
CA ALA A 420 -18.94 -11.53 -10.60
C ALA A 420 -18.02 -11.93 -11.77
N GLN A 421 -18.09 -13.17 -12.25
CA GLN A 421 -17.30 -13.60 -13.39
C GLN A 421 -17.70 -12.87 -14.67
N ALA A 422 -19.00 -12.64 -14.92
CA ALA A 422 -19.44 -11.88 -16.08
C ALA A 422 -18.92 -10.44 -16.06
N ALA A 423 -18.94 -9.77 -14.89
CA ALA A 423 -18.39 -8.43 -14.73
C ALA A 423 -16.87 -8.39 -14.95
N LEU A 424 -16.15 -9.41 -14.46
CA LEU A 424 -14.73 -9.57 -14.76
C LEU A 424 -14.55 -9.75 -16.27
N ASP A 425 -15.26 -10.67 -16.91
CA ASP A 425 -15.15 -10.95 -18.35
C ASP A 425 -15.39 -9.71 -19.22
N ASP A 426 -16.42 -8.91 -18.91
CA ASP A 426 -16.71 -7.66 -19.61
C ASP A 426 -15.55 -6.66 -19.50
N PHE A 427 -14.90 -6.57 -18.34
CA PHE A 427 -13.73 -5.70 -18.10
C PHE A 427 -12.50 -6.08 -18.94
N GLN A 428 -12.32 -7.36 -19.23
CA GLN A 428 -11.16 -7.92 -19.94
C GLN A 428 -11.45 -8.21 -21.42
N ALA A 429 -12.66 -7.96 -21.90
CA ALA A 429 -13.09 -8.27 -23.27
C ALA A 429 -12.31 -7.49 -24.37
N GLY A 430 -11.55 -6.45 -23.97
CA GLY A 430 -10.70 -5.66 -24.86
C GLY A 430 -9.32 -6.26 -25.14
N PHE A 431 -8.96 -7.37 -24.48
CA PHE A 431 -7.65 -8.03 -24.58
C PHE A 431 -7.75 -9.45 -25.15
#